data_AF-A0A956RG86-F1
#
_entry.id   AF-A0A956RG86-F1
#
_cell.length_a   1.000
_cell.length_b   1.000
_cell.length_c   1.000
_cell.angle_alpha   90.00
_cell.angle_beta   90.00
_cell.angle_gamma   90.00
#
_symmetry.space_group_name_H-M   'P 1'
#
loop_
_entity.id
_entity.type
_entity.pdbx_description
1 polymer ?
#
loop_
_entity_poly.entity_id
_entity_poly.type
_entity_poly.pdbx_seq_one_letter_code
_entity_poly.pdbx_strand_id
1 'polypeptide(L)'
;VGEVGEVGDVGEADARAQARADEGLLTVERGLVHETLGERWGALCGDQARASAWADRLRPAVQRAWEQGLHAPGALACLSALLAAGRGEELLSLLSLRTIACWPERQFGVRALAAEGSVDAAIDYAGSSNPLGHHHGQAIARLCESLLLADGQRARAYREYAFAANARQNCLQTFKALVVAYPEHAPSTILADLISASPGQEGNWFATARALRFFELAVEIAARSPCDPRTLCRAASERLDVDPQYAIELGLSALRWLIEGYGVEIGAADVLEAYDIVMRAGVRLGDSPELRGRLRAEVLRLCELPAPSATWVRELLANEL
;
A
#
# COMPACT_ATOMS: atom_id res chain seq x y z
N VAL A 1 -41.33 54.79 0.22
CA VAL A 1 -42.17 53.72 0.79
C VAL A 1 -42.23 52.63 -0.25
N GLY A 2 -41.63 51.45 -0.14
CA GLY A 2 -40.73 50.82 0.82
C GLY A 2 -40.16 49.59 0.10
N GLU A 3 -38.94 49.21 0.45
CA GLU A 3 -38.24 48.02 -0.05
C GLU A 3 -39.03 46.75 0.26
N VAL A 4 -39.06 45.80 -0.68
CA VAL A 4 -39.38 44.38 -0.39
C VAL A 4 -38.26 43.57 -1.01
N GLY A 5 -37.38 43.08 -0.13
CA GLY A 5 -36.24 42.24 -0.48
C GLY A 5 -36.66 40.83 -0.89
N GLU A 6 -35.86 40.29 -1.81
CA GLU A 6 -35.83 38.89 -2.20
C GLU A 6 -35.55 37.99 -0.98
N VAL A 7 -36.50 37.12 -0.66
CA VAL A 7 -36.30 35.99 0.25
C VAL A 7 -36.74 34.75 -0.51
N GLY A 8 -35.80 34.09 -1.17
CA GLY A 8 -36.10 32.87 -1.91
C GLY A 8 -34.92 32.36 -2.70
N ASP A 9 -33.89 31.85 -2.03
CA ASP A 9 -33.01 30.82 -2.62
C ASP A 9 -32.11 30.08 -1.60
N VAL A 10 -32.10 30.47 -0.32
CA VAL A 10 -31.19 29.84 0.66
C VAL A 10 -31.62 28.40 0.99
N GLY A 11 -32.92 28.09 0.99
CA GLY A 11 -33.42 26.76 1.36
C GLY A 11 -33.25 25.67 0.28
N GLU A 12 -33.21 26.05 -1.00
CA GLU A 12 -33.07 25.09 -2.10
C GLU A 12 -31.59 24.78 -2.40
N ALA A 13 -30.70 25.75 -2.18
CA ALA A 13 -29.26 25.55 -2.21
C ALA A 13 -28.77 24.62 -1.08
N ASP A 14 -29.32 24.78 0.14
CA ASP A 14 -28.98 23.96 1.30
C ASP A 14 -29.48 22.52 1.17
N ALA A 15 -30.68 22.33 0.61
CA ALA A 15 -31.21 21.00 0.29
C ALA A 15 -30.40 20.28 -0.79
N ARG A 16 -29.87 21.00 -1.79
CA ARG A 16 -28.99 20.43 -2.82
C ARG A 16 -27.56 20.19 -2.32
N ALA A 17 -27.09 20.94 -1.32
CA ALA A 17 -25.81 20.70 -0.63
C ALA A 17 -25.89 19.47 0.29
N GLN A 18 -27.00 19.32 1.02
CA GLN A 18 -27.27 18.15 1.86
C GLN A 18 -27.46 16.88 1.01
N ALA A 19 -28.17 16.97 -0.12
CA ALA A 19 -28.32 15.87 -1.07
C ALA A 19 -26.99 15.45 -1.73
N ARG A 20 -26.09 16.40 -2.01
CA ARG A 20 -24.72 16.11 -2.47
C ARG A 20 -23.83 15.52 -1.36
N ALA A 21 -24.05 15.88 -0.10
CA ALA A 21 -23.38 15.26 1.05
C ALA A 21 -23.86 13.83 1.27
N ASP A 22 -25.16 13.57 1.09
CA ASP A 22 -25.76 12.23 1.20
C ASP A 22 -25.43 11.32 -0.01
N GLU A 23 -25.34 11.87 -1.23
CA GLU A 23 -24.79 11.14 -2.39
C GLU A 23 -23.28 10.83 -2.24
N GLY A 24 -22.54 11.69 -1.54
CA GLY A 24 -21.16 11.45 -1.14
C GLY A 24 -21.00 10.36 -0.06
N LEU A 25 -22.05 10.11 0.72
CA LEU A 25 -22.11 9.03 1.73
C LEU A 25 -22.45 7.66 1.12
N LEU A 26 -22.99 7.62 -0.11
CA LEU A 26 -23.41 6.39 -0.80
C LEU A 26 -22.50 5.96 -1.96
N THR A 27 -21.50 6.76 -2.32
CA THR A 27 -20.45 6.36 -3.28
C THR A 27 -19.16 5.92 -2.57
N VAL A 28 -19.27 4.96 -1.64
CA VAL A 28 -18.11 4.22 -1.12
C VAL A 28 -17.98 2.89 -1.86
N GLU A 29 -17.80 2.96 -3.19
CA GLU A 29 -17.12 1.88 -3.90
C GLU A 29 -15.62 2.14 -3.81
N ARG A 30 -14.94 1.49 -2.86
CA ARG A 30 -13.48 1.23 -2.91
C ARG A 30 -13.01 0.31 -1.78
N GLY A 31 -13.54 -0.92 -1.73
CA GLY A 31 -12.95 -2.08 -1.05
C GLY A 31 -12.32 -1.81 0.32
N LEU A 32 -13.15 -1.63 1.34
CA LEU A 32 -12.74 -1.24 2.70
C LEU A 32 -13.75 -1.84 3.71
N VAL A 33 -13.23 -2.33 4.82
CA VAL A 33 -13.90 -2.89 6.02
C VAL A 33 -15.35 -2.40 6.18
N HIS A 34 -16.33 -3.32 6.20
CA HIS A 34 -17.70 -2.98 6.61
C HIS A 34 -17.67 -2.47 8.05
N GLU A 35 -17.81 -1.15 8.25
CA GLU A 35 -18.03 -0.60 9.59
C GLU A 35 -19.30 -1.23 10.17
N THR A 36 -19.19 -1.77 11.37
CA THR A 36 -20.33 -2.40 12.04
C THR A 36 -21.31 -1.33 12.52
N LEU A 37 -22.59 -1.70 12.68
CA LEU A 37 -23.60 -0.80 13.27
C LEU A 37 -23.13 -0.21 14.62
N GLY A 38 -22.39 -0.99 15.41
CA GLY A 38 -21.82 -0.53 16.67
C GLY A 38 -20.80 0.60 16.49
N GLU A 39 -19.96 0.55 15.45
CA GLU A 39 -18.94 1.58 15.23
C GLU A 39 -19.55 2.93 14.84
N ARG A 40 -20.68 2.92 14.14
CA ARG A 40 -21.38 4.13 13.69
C ARG A 40 -22.45 4.64 14.66
N TRP A 41 -22.68 3.96 15.78
CA TRP A 41 -23.80 4.24 16.69
C TRP A 41 -23.83 5.70 17.18
N GLY A 42 -22.68 6.26 17.52
CA GLY A 42 -22.56 7.66 17.96
C GLY A 42 -22.98 8.65 16.87
N ALA A 43 -22.56 8.44 15.62
CA ALA A 43 -22.98 9.26 14.49
C ALA A 43 -24.50 9.15 14.25
N LEU A 44 -25.06 7.94 14.41
CA LEU A 44 -26.50 7.69 14.27
C LEU A 44 -27.35 8.33 15.38
N CYS A 45 -26.75 8.77 16.49
CA CYS A 45 -27.48 9.50 17.52
C CYS A 45 -27.95 10.88 17.04
N GLY A 46 -27.29 11.46 16.03
CA GLY A 46 -27.68 12.74 15.41
C GLY A 46 -27.37 13.99 16.23
N ASP A 47 -27.27 13.89 17.56
CA ASP A 47 -26.88 14.99 18.44
C ASP A 47 -26.08 14.50 19.67
N GLN A 48 -25.31 15.41 20.28
CA GLN A 48 -24.39 15.12 21.39
C GLN A 48 -25.14 14.66 22.66
N ALA A 49 -26.32 15.23 22.93
CA ALA A 49 -27.10 14.89 24.12
C ALA A 49 -27.63 13.46 24.06
N ARG A 50 -28.11 13.03 22.89
CA ARG A 50 -28.58 11.67 22.63
C ARG A 50 -27.43 10.67 22.65
N ALA A 51 -26.28 11.04 22.08
CA ALA A 51 -25.07 10.23 22.20
C ALA A 51 -24.69 10.02 23.68
N SER A 52 -24.72 11.07 24.50
CA SER A 52 -24.45 10.95 25.94
C SER A 52 -25.46 10.04 26.64
N ALA A 53 -26.76 10.18 26.35
CA ALA A 53 -27.80 9.33 26.95
C ALA A 53 -27.62 7.85 26.60
N TRP A 54 -27.20 7.54 25.37
CA TRP A 54 -26.85 6.17 24.97
C TRP A 54 -25.59 5.68 25.66
N ALA A 55 -24.56 6.53 25.79
CA ALA A 55 -23.35 6.19 26.53
C ALA A 55 -23.66 5.83 28.00
N ASP A 56 -24.49 6.61 28.68
CA ASP A 56 -24.90 6.35 30.07
C ASP A 56 -25.68 5.05 30.22
N ARG A 57 -26.48 4.68 29.21
CA ARG A 57 -27.24 3.42 29.21
C ARG A 57 -26.35 2.19 29.00
N LEU A 58 -25.33 2.30 28.14
CA LEU A 58 -24.51 1.16 27.73
C LEU A 58 -23.29 0.95 28.64
N ARG A 59 -22.66 2.03 29.11
CA ARG A 59 -21.41 1.99 29.87
C ARG A 59 -21.44 1.08 31.10
N PRO A 60 -22.48 1.08 31.97
CA PRO A 60 -22.46 0.24 33.18
C PRO A 60 -22.41 -1.26 32.89
N ALA A 61 -22.95 -1.71 31.75
CA ALA A 61 -22.86 -3.11 31.35
C ALA A 61 -21.47 -3.44 30.78
N VAL A 62 -20.92 -2.55 29.94
CA VAL A 62 -19.58 -2.71 29.37
C VAL A 62 -18.51 -2.72 30.45
N GLN A 63 -18.57 -1.76 31.38
CA GLN A 63 -17.65 -1.65 32.51
C GLN A 63 -17.61 -2.92 33.35
N ARG A 64 -18.78 -3.41 33.82
CA ARG A 64 -18.86 -4.64 34.62
C ARG A 64 -18.30 -5.86 33.90
N ALA A 65 -18.59 -6.00 32.60
CA ALA A 65 -18.08 -7.11 31.81
C ALA A 65 -16.54 -7.05 31.68
N TRP A 66 -15.98 -5.86 31.44
CA TRP A 66 -14.52 -5.70 31.28
C TRP A 66 -13.75 -5.82 32.59
N GLU A 67 -14.29 -5.34 33.71
CA GLU A 67 -13.72 -5.57 35.05
C GLU A 67 -13.61 -7.07 35.38
N GLN A 68 -14.51 -7.89 34.82
CA GLN A 68 -14.50 -9.35 34.93
C GLN A 68 -13.68 -10.05 33.84
N GLY A 69 -13.02 -9.30 32.95
CA GLY A 69 -12.25 -9.83 31.82
C GLY A 69 -13.12 -10.44 30.70
N LEU A 70 -14.44 -10.22 30.72
CA LEU A 70 -15.39 -10.81 29.78
C LEU A 70 -15.52 -9.97 28.50
N HIS A 71 -16.06 -10.57 27.44
CA HIS A 71 -16.51 -9.83 26.27
C HIS A 71 -17.80 -9.05 26.59
N ALA A 72 -17.92 -7.83 26.09
CA ALA A 72 -19.07 -6.97 26.30
C ALA A 72 -19.82 -6.72 24.98
N PRO A 73 -21.01 -7.33 24.77
CA PRO A 73 -21.87 -6.98 23.65
C PRO A 73 -22.21 -5.48 23.70
N GLY A 74 -22.09 -4.79 22.56
CA GLY A 74 -22.37 -3.35 22.48
C GLY A 74 -21.23 -2.43 22.94
N ALA A 75 -20.04 -2.96 23.25
CA ALA A 75 -18.87 -2.14 23.58
C ALA A 75 -18.57 -1.08 22.50
N LEU A 76 -18.58 -1.46 21.22
CA LEU A 76 -18.34 -0.52 20.12
C LEU A 76 -19.39 0.59 20.07
N ALA A 77 -20.67 0.26 20.30
CA ALA A 77 -21.75 1.25 20.37
C ALA A 77 -21.59 2.22 21.55
N CYS A 78 -21.14 1.71 22.69
CA CYS A 78 -20.82 2.52 23.86
C CYS A 78 -19.65 3.48 23.60
N LEU A 79 -18.55 2.98 23.04
CA LEU A 79 -17.37 3.79 22.72
C LEU A 79 -17.68 4.83 21.64
N SER A 80 -18.43 4.44 20.61
CA SER A 80 -18.90 5.35 19.55
C SER A 80 -19.79 6.46 20.12
N ALA A 81 -20.70 6.13 21.05
CA ALA A 81 -21.56 7.11 21.72
C ALA A 81 -20.76 8.05 22.64
N LEU A 82 -19.79 7.54 23.42
CA LEU A 82 -18.90 8.37 24.25
C LEU A 82 -18.08 9.35 23.41
N LEU A 83 -17.56 8.89 22.27
CA LEU A 83 -16.79 9.73 21.34
C LEU A 83 -17.68 10.85 20.77
N ALA A 84 -18.86 10.51 20.25
CA ALA A 84 -19.81 11.50 19.71
C ALA A 84 -20.34 12.47 20.79
N ALA A 85 -20.37 12.05 22.05
CA ALA A 85 -20.71 12.90 23.19
C ALA A 85 -19.57 13.85 23.62
N GLY A 86 -18.36 13.71 23.07
CA GLY A 86 -17.17 14.46 23.50
C GLY A 86 -16.62 14.03 24.86
N ARG A 87 -16.97 12.83 25.33
CA ARG A 87 -16.59 12.31 26.66
C ARG A 87 -15.31 11.47 26.58
N GLY A 88 -14.24 12.08 26.08
CA GLY A 88 -12.95 11.45 25.79
C GLY A 88 -12.27 10.81 27.00
N GLU A 89 -12.20 11.53 28.13
CA GLU A 89 -11.60 11.01 29.36
C GLU A 89 -12.30 9.75 29.88
N GLU A 90 -13.63 9.72 29.84
CA GLU A 90 -14.43 8.57 30.27
C GLU A 90 -14.26 7.38 29.32
N LEU A 91 -14.12 7.67 28.03
CA LEU A 91 -13.83 6.67 27.00
C LEU A 91 -12.47 6.01 27.25
N LEU A 92 -11.42 6.81 27.47
CA LEU A 92 -10.07 6.31 27.75
C LEU A 92 -10.03 5.52 29.07
N SER A 93 -10.72 6.00 30.10
CA SER A 93 -10.85 5.30 31.39
C SER A 93 -11.59 3.96 31.25
N LEU A 94 -12.59 3.87 30.37
CA LEU A 94 -13.27 2.61 30.09
C LEU A 94 -12.33 1.65 29.35
N LEU A 95 -11.59 2.13 28.33
CA LEU A 95 -10.62 1.33 27.58
C LEU A 95 -9.49 0.78 28.46
N SER A 96 -9.08 1.51 29.51
CA SER A 96 -8.02 1.03 30.42
C SER A 96 -8.44 -0.18 31.26
N LEU A 97 -9.73 -0.46 31.39
CA LEU A 97 -10.23 -1.67 32.06
C LEU A 97 -10.04 -2.93 31.19
N ARG A 98 -9.78 -2.76 29.89
CA ARG A 98 -9.68 -3.88 28.97
C ARG A 98 -8.34 -4.61 29.14
N THR A 99 -8.41 -5.88 29.57
CA THR A 99 -7.22 -6.73 29.74
C THR A 99 -6.50 -7.02 28.42
N ILE A 100 -7.24 -7.17 27.33
CA ILE A 100 -6.70 -7.43 25.99
C ILE A 100 -7.02 -6.24 25.10
N ALA A 101 -5.99 -5.48 24.75
CA ALA A 101 -6.06 -4.39 23.80
C ALA A 101 -6.41 -4.92 22.40
N CYS A 102 -7.59 -4.57 21.88
CA CYS A 102 -7.97 -4.89 20.50
C CYS A 102 -8.22 -3.60 19.69
N TRP A 103 -7.85 -3.62 18.41
CA TRP A 103 -7.92 -2.44 17.56
C TRP A 103 -9.35 -1.88 17.37
N PRO A 104 -10.40 -2.70 17.15
CA PRO A 104 -11.75 -2.17 16.95
C PRO A 104 -12.25 -1.29 18.10
N GLU A 105 -11.81 -1.56 19.33
CA GLU A 105 -12.12 -0.75 20.51
C GLU A 105 -11.13 0.43 20.63
N ARG A 106 -9.83 0.20 20.41
CA ARG A 106 -8.79 1.22 20.61
C ARG A 106 -8.80 2.35 19.58
N GLN A 107 -9.33 2.13 18.38
CA GLN A 107 -9.51 3.21 17.40
C GLN A 107 -10.34 4.38 17.95
N PHE A 108 -11.26 4.12 18.89
CA PHE A 108 -12.03 5.18 19.56
C PHE A 108 -11.19 6.02 20.51
N GLY A 109 -10.23 5.40 21.20
CA GLY A 109 -9.25 6.11 22.03
C GLY A 109 -8.33 7.01 21.20
N VAL A 110 -7.87 6.52 20.05
CA VAL A 110 -7.10 7.32 19.08
C VAL A 110 -7.90 8.55 18.63
N ARG A 111 -9.17 8.35 18.24
CA ARG A 111 -10.05 9.44 17.78
C ARG A 111 -10.37 10.43 18.90
N ALA A 112 -10.52 9.98 20.14
CA ALA A 112 -10.75 10.85 21.29
C ALA A 112 -9.53 11.75 21.57
N LEU A 113 -8.33 11.18 21.60
CA LEU A 113 -7.08 11.93 21.78
C LEU A 113 -6.84 12.97 20.66
N ALA A 114 -7.17 12.59 19.43
CA ALA A 114 -7.09 13.52 18.30
C ALA A 114 -8.11 14.67 18.41
N ALA A 115 -9.32 14.40 18.89
CA ALA A 115 -10.36 15.42 19.10
C ALA A 115 -10.00 16.41 20.22
N GLU A 116 -9.21 15.97 21.21
CA GLU A 116 -8.64 16.83 22.27
C GLU A 116 -7.47 17.70 21.77
N GLY A 117 -7.06 17.53 20.50
CA GLY A 117 -6.03 18.35 19.84
C GLY A 117 -4.61 17.79 19.94
N SER A 118 -4.43 16.57 20.45
CA SER A 118 -3.11 15.93 20.56
C SER A 118 -2.93 14.81 19.53
N VAL A 119 -2.55 15.17 18.31
CA VAL A 119 -2.31 14.22 17.22
C VAL A 119 -1.16 13.29 17.57
N ASP A 120 -0.07 13.78 18.16
CA ASP A 120 1.06 12.94 18.57
C ASP A 120 0.66 11.88 19.61
N ALA A 121 -0.12 12.26 20.63
CA ALA A 121 -0.60 11.30 21.61
C ALA A 121 -1.54 10.25 20.98
N ALA A 122 -2.36 10.66 20.00
CA ALA A 122 -3.22 9.74 19.25
C ALA A 122 -2.38 8.72 18.45
N ILE A 123 -1.30 9.18 17.79
CA ILE A 123 -0.38 8.33 17.03
C ILE A 123 0.37 7.36 17.95
N ASP A 124 0.89 7.83 19.08
CA ASP A 124 1.57 6.98 20.07
C ASP A 124 0.61 5.92 20.64
N TYR A 125 -0.63 6.32 20.94
CA TYR A 125 -1.67 5.42 21.39
C TYR A 125 -2.00 4.37 20.32
N ALA A 126 -2.07 4.76 19.04
CA ALA A 126 -2.29 3.84 17.93
C ALA A 126 -1.13 2.84 17.77
N GLY A 127 0.12 3.30 17.89
CA GLY A 127 1.32 2.44 17.86
C GLY A 127 1.31 1.37 18.96
N SER A 128 0.91 1.74 20.18
CA SER A 128 0.76 0.77 21.29
C SER A 128 -0.45 -0.17 21.15
N SER A 129 -1.34 0.06 20.17
CA SER A 129 -2.56 -0.73 19.96
C SER A 129 -2.34 -2.00 19.11
N ASN A 130 -1.11 -2.25 18.63
CA ASN A 130 -0.77 -3.39 17.77
C ASN A 130 0.46 -4.17 18.26
N PRO A 131 0.42 -4.72 19.49
CA PRO A 131 1.59 -5.40 20.07
C PRO A 131 2.04 -6.64 19.25
N LEU A 132 1.14 -7.22 18.45
CA LEU A 132 1.40 -8.40 17.61
C LEU A 132 1.49 -8.08 16.12
N GLY A 133 1.52 -6.81 15.71
CA GLY A 133 1.90 -6.38 14.36
C GLY A 133 0.94 -6.65 13.20
N HIS A 134 0.16 -7.73 13.20
CA HIS A 134 -0.27 -8.34 11.92
C HIS A 134 -1.73 -8.13 11.51
N HIS A 135 -2.71 -8.20 12.42
CA HIS A 135 -4.12 -8.26 12.01
C HIS A 135 -4.74 -6.90 11.64
N HIS A 136 -4.23 -5.81 12.21
CA HIS A 136 -4.82 -4.48 12.04
C HIS A 136 -3.83 -3.42 11.54
N GLY A 137 -2.61 -3.81 11.14
CA GLY A 137 -1.57 -2.86 10.74
C GLY A 137 -2.01 -1.86 9.67
N GLN A 138 -2.71 -2.32 8.64
CA GLN A 138 -3.25 -1.43 7.61
C GLN A 138 -4.37 -0.51 8.13
N ALA A 139 -5.28 -1.00 8.98
CA ALA A 139 -6.36 -0.17 9.52
C ALA A 139 -5.81 0.94 10.44
N ILE A 140 -4.77 0.61 11.20
CA ILE A 140 -4.01 1.56 12.03
C ILE A 140 -3.34 2.60 11.16
N ALA A 141 -2.60 2.17 10.14
CA ALA A 141 -1.93 3.08 9.23
C ALA A 141 -2.92 4.05 8.55
N ARG A 142 -4.10 3.57 8.13
CA ARG A 142 -5.15 4.44 7.56
C ARG A 142 -5.65 5.49 8.55
N LEU A 143 -5.90 5.11 9.80
CA LEU A 143 -6.35 6.07 10.80
C LEU A 143 -5.25 7.09 11.09
N CYS A 144 -4.02 6.64 11.34
CA CYS A 144 -2.87 7.51 11.57
C CYS A 144 -2.60 8.47 10.40
N GLU A 145 -2.62 7.96 9.16
CA GLU A 145 -2.50 8.76 7.94
C GLU A 145 -3.59 9.83 7.90
N SER A 146 -4.86 9.44 8.10
CA SER A 146 -5.98 10.39 8.04
C SER A 146 -5.87 11.53 9.07
N LEU A 147 -5.37 11.22 10.28
CA LEU A 147 -5.16 12.21 11.33
C LEU A 147 -4.04 13.18 10.99
N LEU A 148 -2.90 12.69 10.51
CA LEU A 148 -1.79 13.53 10.08
C LEU A 148 -2.15 14.39 8.88
N LEU A 149 -2.95 13.87 7.94
CA LEU A 149 -3.44 14.64 6.80
C LEU A 149 -4.40 15.76 7.24
N ALA A 150 -5.30 15.48 8.18
CA ALA A 150 -6.22 16.47 8.74
C ALA A 150 -5.49 17.59 9.50
N ASP A 151 -4.39 17.25 10.16
CA ASP A 151 -3.50 18.20 10.85
C ASP A 151 -2.52 18.94 9.91
N GLY A 152 -2.56 18.64 8.61
CA GLY A 152 -1.67 19.27 7.61
C GLY A 152 -0.25 18.72 7.58
N GLN A 153 0.08 17.69 8.38
CA GLN A 153 1.38 17.02 8.42
C GLN A 153 1.58 16.02 7.26
N ARG A 154 1.31 16.44 6.03
CA ARG A 154 1.34 15.56 4.83
C ARG A 154 2.67 14.84 4.61
N ALA A 155 3.79 15.55 4.82
CA ALA A 155 5.12 14.96 4.67
C ALA A 155 5.38 13.82 5.68
N ARG A 156 4.86 13.93 6.91
CA ARG A 156 4.96 12.87 7.91
C ARG A 156 4.03 11.72 7.59
N ALA A 157 2.79 12.01 7.20
CA ALA A 157 1.82 11.01 6.76
C ALA A 157 2.39 10.14 5.62
N TYR A 158 3.03 10.79 4.65
CA TYR A 158 3.70 10.12 3.53
C TYR A 158 4.80 9.16 4.01
N ARG A 159 5.75 9.66 4.81
CA ARG A 159 6.92 8.88 5.22
C ARG A 159 6.58 7.71 6.16
N GLU A 160 5.61 7.89 7.04
CA GLU A 160 5.37 6.93 8.14
C GLU A 160 4.24 5.94 7.83
N TYR A 161 3.18 6.38 7.15
CA TYR A 161 1.94 5.59 7.07
C TYR A 161 1.42 5.33 5.66
N ALA A 162 1.77 6.17 4.68
CA ALA A 162 1.11 6.14 3.37
C ALA A 162 1.17 4.78 2.68
N PHE A 163 2.30 4.07 2.74
CA PHE A 163 2.44 2.79 2.04
C PHE A 163 1.57 1.70 2.64
N ALA A 164 1.60 1.56 3.97
CA ALA A 164 0.76 0.59 4.67
C ALA A 164 -0.73 0.93 4.55
N ALA A 165 -1.09 2.22 4.63
CA ALA A 165 -2.45 2.70 4.54
C ALA A 165 -3.07 2.48 3.15
N ASN A 166 -2.27 2.70 2.10
CA ASN A 166 -2.71 2.61 0.71
C ASN A 166 -2.42 1.26 0.05
N ALA A 167 -1.88 0.27 0.77
CA ALA A 167 -1.66 -1.06 0.23
C ALA A 167 -2.97 -1.68 -0.30
N ARG A 168 -2.93 -2.18 -1.54
CA ARG A 168 -4.05 -2.84 -2.23
C ARG A 168 -3.65 -4.29 -2.59
N GLN A 169 -4.54 -4.98 -3.32
CA GLN A 169 -4.33 -6.36 -3.75
C GLN A 169 -3.06 -6.59 -4.57
N ASN A 170 -2.54 -5.57 -5.27
CA ASN A 170 -1.30 -5.67 -6.01
C ASN A 170 -0.54 -4.32 -6.05
N CYS A 171 0.73 -4.39 -6.44
CA CYS A 171 1.66 -3.26 -6.48
C CYS A 171 1.14 -2.10 -7.35
N LEU A 172 0.58 -2.38 -8.52
CA LEU A 172 0.04 -1.34 -9.42
C LEU A 172 -1.14 -0.59 -8.80
N GLN A 173 -2.05 -1.30 -8.11
CA GLN A 173 -3.18 -0.68 -7.44
C GLN A 173 -2.73 0.16 -6.23
N THR A 174 -1.74 -0.31 -5.47
CA THR A 174 -1.12 0.46 -4.38
C THR A 174 -0.48 1.74 -4.92
N PHE A 175 0.30 1.64 -5.99
CA PHE A 175 0.94 2.77 -6.66
C PHE A 175 -0.09 3.80 -7.12
N LYS A 176 -1.13 3.37 -7.84
CA LYS A 176 -2.19 4.27 -8.31
C LYS A 176 -2.92 4.98 -7.17
N ALA A 177 -3.17 4.27 -6.06
CA ALA A 177 -3.78 4.88 -4.88
C ALA A 177 -2.88 5.98 -4.29
N LEU A 178 -1.57 5.75 -4.19
CA LEU A 178 -0.62 6.72 -3.67
C LEU A 178 -0.46 7.95 -4.56
N VAL A 179 -0.40 7.78 -5.88
CA VAL A 179 -0.33 8.91 -6.83
C VAL A 179 -1.56 9.83 -6.69
N VAL A 180 -2.73 9.25 -6.38
CA VAL A 180 -3.95 10.04 -6.15
C VAL A 180 -3.93 10.71 -4.77
N ALA A 181 -3.46 10.01 -3.74
CA ALA A 181 -3.43 10.54 -2.37
C ALA A 181 -2.36 11.63 -2.15
N TYR A 182 -1.24 11.54 -2.86
CA TYR A 182 -0.08 12.43 -2.73
C TYR A 182 0.36 12.98 -4.10
N PRO A 183 -0.44 13.85 -4.74
CA PRO A 183 -0.11 14.44 -6.04
C PRO A 183 1.11 15.36 -6.01
N GLU A 184 1.55 15.80 -4.83
CA GLU A 184 2.77 16.61 -4.65
C GLU A 184 4.07 15.85 -4.93
N HIS A 185 4.04 14.51 -4.91
CA HIS A 185 5.20 13.67 -5.22
C HIS A 185 5.17 13.21 -6.67
N ALA A 186 6.33 13.28 -7.34
CA ALA A 186 6.44 12.74 -8.69
C ALA A 186 6.16 11.23 -8.68
N PRO A 187 5.45 10.68 -9.70
CA PRO A 187 5.16 9.26 -9.75
C PRO A 187 6.41 8.37 -9.71
N SER A 188 7.54 8.83 -10.28
CA SER A 188 8.83 8.14 -10.18
C SER A 188 9.36 8.06 -8.74
N THR A 189 9.24 9.14 -7.97
CA THR A 189 9.62 9.18 -6.54
C THR A 189 8.77 8.23 -5.72
N ILE A 190 7.44 8.24 -5.92
CA ILE A 190 6.53 7.32 -5.22
C ILE A 190 6.91 5.86 -5.47
N LEU A 191 7.22 5.51 -6.72
CA LEU A 191 7.63 4.15 -7.05
C LEU A 191 8.99 3.78 -6.44
N ALA A 192 9.97 4.68 -6.47
CA ALA A 192 11.28 4.46 -5.85
C ALA A 192 11.19 4.26 -4.33
N ASP A 193 10.37 5.06 -3.65
CA ASP A 193 10.18 4.94 -2.21
C ASP A 193 9.42 3.65 -1.85
N LEU A 194 8.44 3.24 -2.66
CA LEU A 194 7.74 1.94 -2.50
C LEU A 194 8.67 0.74 -2.64
N ILE A 195 9.57 0.77 -3.62
CA ILE A 195 10.60 -0.26 -3.81
C ILE A 195 11.52 -0.28 -2.58
N SER A 196 12.01 0.88 -2.14
CA SER A 196 12.89 1.00 -0.97
C SER A 196 12.23 0.50 0.32
N ALA A 197 10.91 0.67 0.45
CA ALA A 197 10.13 0.21 1.59
C ALA A 197 9.73 -1.27 1.53
N SER A 198 10.08 -2.00 0.46
CA SER A 198 9.71 -3.41 0.24
C SER A 198 10.93 -4.33 0.10
N PRO A 199 11.85 -4.37 1.09
CA PRO A 199 13.09 -5.14 0.96
C PRO A 199 12.81 -6.65 0.76
N GLY A 200 13.46 -7.25 -0.22
CA GLY A 200 13.29 -8.66 -0.61
C GLY A 200 12.04 -8.94 -1.46
N GLN A 201 11.24 -7.94 -1.77
CA GLN A 201 10.06 -8.04 -2.65
C GLN A 201 10.12 -7.05 -3.82
N GLU A 202 11.29 -6.46 -4.08
CA GLU A 202 11.49 -5.43 -5.10
C GLU A 202 11.14 -5.96 -6.49
N GLY A 203 11.40 -7.25 -6.76
CA GLY A 203 11.03 -7.91 -8.01
C GLY A 203 9.53 -7.87 -8.32
N ASN A 204 8.65 -7.77 -7.30
CA ASN A 204 7.21 -7.61 -7.51
C ASN A 204 6.85 -6.27 -8.17
N TRP A 205 7.73 -5.27 -8.06
CA TRP A 205 7.53 -3.95 -8.67
C TRP A 205 7.95 -3.89 -10.14
N PHE A 206 8.67 -4.89 -10.66
CA PHE A 206 9.09 -4.94 -12.06
C PHE A 206 7.92 -4.77 -13.04
N ALA A 207 6.86 -5.57 -12.85
CA ALA A 207 5.67 -5.51 -13.72
C ALA A 207 4.98 -4.13 -13.65
N THR A 208 5.00 -3.49 -12.47
CA THR A 208 4.44 -2.15 -12.25
C THR A 208 5.28 -1.10 -12.98
N ALA A 209 6.60 -1.12 -12.83
CA ALA A 209 7.52 -0.21 -13.53
C ALA A 209 7.34 -0.30 -15.06
N ARG A 210 7.23 -1.53 -15.60
CA ARG A 210 6.98 -1.76 -17.03
C ARG A 210 5.63 -1.20 -17.48
N ALA A 211 4.56 -1.47 -16.75
CA ALA A 211 3.21 -0.98 -17.07
C ALA A 211 3.14 0.56 -17.09
N LEU A 212 3.95 1.22 -16.26
CA LEU A 212 4.08 2.67 -16.18
C LEU A 212 5.11 3.26 -17.15
N ARG A 213 5.76 2.42 -17.97
CA ARG A 213 6.81 2.79 -18.94
C ARG A 213 8.08 3.38 -18.30
N PHE A 214 8.33 3.10 -17.04
CA PHE A 214 9.61 3.41 -16.38
C PHE A 214 10.64 2.33 -16.68
N PHE A 215 11.10 2.28 -17.94
CA PHE A 215 11.93 1.18 -18.45
C PHE A 215 13.33 1.13 -17.82
N GLU A 216 13.97 2.29 -17.59
CA GLU A 216 15.27 2.34 -16.89
C GLU A 216 15.18 1.77 -15.48
N LEU A 217 14.14 2.14 -14.74
CA LEU A 217 13.88 1.60 -13.40
C LEU A 217 13.53 0.11 -13.45
N ALA A 218 12.78 -0.35 -14.47
CA ALA A 218 12.49 -1.77 -14.63
C ALA A 218 13.77 -2.60 -14.85
N VAL A 219 14.74 -2.06 -15.60
CA VAL A 219 16.07 -2.66 -15.76
C VAL A 219 16.82 -2.67 -14.43
N GLU A 220 16.81 -1.57 -13.68
CA GLU A 220 17.47 -1.51 -12.37
C GLU A 220 16.90 -2.55 -11.40
N ILE A 221 15.57 -2.66 -11.30
CA ILE A 221 14.90 -3.68 -10.47
C ILE A 221 15.32 -5.08 -10.91
N ALA A 222 15.26 -5.37 -12.22
CA ALA A 222 15.61 -6.68 -12.75
C ALA A 222 17.08 -7.03 -12.50
N ALA A 223 17.99 -6.05 -12.48
CA ALA A 223 19.41 -6.29 -12.23
C ALA A 223 19.75 -6.51 -10.75
N ARG A 224 18.96 -5.93 -9.84
CA ARG A 224 19.27 -5.89 -8.39
C ARG A 224 18.47 -6.87 -7.55
N SER A 225 17.31 -7.32 -8.04
CA SER A 225 16.36 -8.09 -7.25
C SER A 225 15.78 -9.27 -8.02
N PRO A 226 15.58 -10.43 -7.37
CA PRO A 226 15.08 -11.62 -8.04
C PRO A 226 13.75 -11.38 -8.72
N CYS A 227 13.72 -11.58 -10.03
CA CYS A 227 12.52 -11.53 -10.86
C CYS A 227 12.36 -12.86 -11.58
N ASP A 228 11.11 -13.27 -11.84
CA ASP A 228 10.83 -14.48 -12.62
C ASP A 228 11.50 -14.39 -14.01
N PRO A 229 12.43 -15.31 -14.36
CA PRO A 229 13.20 -15.22 -15.60
C PRO A 229 12.32 -15.22 -16.86
N ARG A 230 11.24 -16.00 -16.89
CA ARG A 230 10.29 -16.04 -18.02
C ARG A 230 9.60 -14.69 -18.21
N THR A 231 9.25 -14.02 -17.11
CA THR A 231 8.68 -12.68 -17.14
C THR A 231 9.66 -11.65 -17.69
N LEU A 232 10.95 -11.78 -17.38
CA LEU A 232 12.01 -10.94 -17.97
C LEU A 232 12.21 -11.23 -19.46
N CYS A 233 12.34 -12.49 -19.87
CA CYS A 233 12.47 -12.89 -21.27
C CYS A 233 11.29 -12.40 -22.13
N ARG A 234 10.06 -12.56 -21.64
CA ARG A 234 8.87 -12.05 -22.32
C ARG A 234 8.93 -10.52 -22.47
N ALA A 235 9.29 -9.80 -21.41
CA ALA A 235 9.38 -8.34 -21.43
C ALA A 235 10.46 -7.83 -22.39
N ALA A 236 11.59 -8.53 -22.47
CA ALA A 236 12.67 -8.24 -23.40
C ALA A 236 12.22 -8.45 -24.85
N SER A 237 11.60 -9.61 -25.12
CA SER A 237 11.09 -9.97 -26.44
C SER A 237 10.03 -8.99 -26.97
N GLU A 238 9.11 -8.53 -26.12
CA GLU A 238 8.07 -7.54 -26.47
C GLU A 238 8.65 -6.21 -26.99
N ARG A 239 9.91 -5.89 -26.67
CA ARG A 239 10.57 -4.63 -27.03
C ARG A 239 11.81 -4.80 -27.89
N LEU A 240 12.10 -6.01 -28.37
CA LEU A 240 13.33 -6.36 -29.08
C LEU A 240 13.64 -5.44 -30.26
N ASP A 241 12.64 -5.09 -31.07
CA ASP A 241 12.81 -4.25 -32.25
C ASP A 241 12.69 -2.74 -31.95
N VAL A 242 12.12 -2.37 -30.81
CA VAL A 242 11.87 -0.96 -30.43
C VAL A 242 13.01 -0.42 -29.58
N ASP A 243 13.56 -1.24 -28.70
CA ASP A 243 14.54 -0.88 -27.70
C ASP A 243 15.48 -2.08 -27.43
N PRO A 244 16.42 -2.32 -28.35
CA PRO A 244 17.33 -3.46 -28.25
C PRO A 244 18.21 -3.41 -27.00
N GLN A 245 18.59 -2.22 -26.55
CA GLN A 245 19.40 -2.06 -25.33
C GLN A 245 18.62 -2.55 -24.11
N TYR A 246 17.35 -2.15 -23.95
CA TYR A 246 16.49 -2.67 -22.89
C TYR A 246 16.34 -4.19 -22.93
N ALA A 247 16.21 -4.77 -24.13
CA ALA A 247 16.11 -6.23 -24.28
C ALA A 247 17.40 -6.95 -23.88
N ILE A 248 18.58 -6.40 -24.18
CA ILE A 248 19.88 -6.92 -23.73
C ILE A 248 19.93 -6.95 -22.20
N GLU A 249 19.63 -5.82 -21.55
CA GLU A 249 19.73 -5.70 -20.08
C GLU A 249 18.80 -6.67 -19.36
N LEU A 250 17.57 -6.84 -19.85
CA LEU A 250 16.62 -7.80 -19.29
C LEU A 250 17.01 -9.25 -19.57
N GLY A 251 17.54 -9.55 -20.75
CA GLY A 251 18.02 -10.89 -21.09
C GLY A 251 19.21 -11.31 -20.23
N LEU A 252 20.17 -10.40 -20.00
CA LEU A 252 21.30 -10.62 -19.09
C LEU A 252 20.82 -10.78 -17.64
N SER A 253 19.83 -10.00 -17.21
CA SER A 253 19.21 -10.15 -15.89
C SER A 253 18.50 -11.51 -15.75
N ALA A 254 17.79 -11.96 -16.80
CA ALA A 254 17.18 -13.29 -16.81
C ALA A 254 18.23 -14.40 -16.68
N LEU A 255 19.32 -14.34 -17.44
CA LEU A 255 20.44 -15.28 -17.33
C LEU A 255 21.05 -15.29 -15.93
N ARG A 256 21.27 -14.12 -15.32
CA ARG A 256 21.77 -14.01 -13.94
C ARG A 256 20.87 -14.78 -12.97
N TRP A 257 19.55 -14.54 -13.01
CA TRP A 257 18.63 -15.19 -12.08
C TRP A 257 18.50 -16.70 -12.33
N LEU A 258 18.56 -17.14 -13.59
CA LEU A 258 18.62 -18.57 -13.94
C LEU A 258 19.88 -19.23 -13.37
N ILE A 259 21.03 -18.57 -13.48
CA ILE A 259 22.32 -19.03 -12.93
C ILE A 259 22.29 -19.09 -11.39
N GLU A 260 21.65 -18.11 -10.76
CA GLU A 260 21.42 -18.08 -9.31
C GLU A 260 20.37 -19.10 -8.83
N GLY A 261 19.67 -19.78 -9.74
CA GLY A 261 18.71 -20.83 -9.41
C GLY A 261 17.29 -20.34 -9.13
N TYR A 262 16.95 -19.12 -9.56
CA TYR A 262 15.59 -18.57 -9.44
C TYR A 262 14.67 -19.04 -10.57
N GLY A 263 13.37 -19.10 -10.26
CA GLY A 263 12.29 -19.50 -11.18
C GLY A 263 11.72 -20.88 -10.83
N VAL A 264 10.49 -21.13 -11.27
CA VAL A 264 9.78 -22.41 -11.03
C VAL A 264 9.88 -23.28 -12.27
N GLU A 265 10.33 -24.53 -12.10
CA GLU A 265 10.45 -25.51 -13.19
C GLU A 265 11.27 -24.97 -14.38
N ILE A 266 12.39 -24.33 -14.08
CA ILE A 266 13.33 -23.82 -15.07
C ILE A 266 14.09 -24.98 -15.71
N GLY A 267 14.23 -24.95 -17.03
CA GLY A 267 14.98 -25.93 -17.81
C GLY A 267 15.91 -25.30 -18.85
N ALA A 268 16.52 -26.16 -19.68
CA ALA A 268 17.46 -25.74 -20.71
C ALA A 268 16.84 -24.77 -21.72
N ALA A 269 15.55 -24.92 -22.04
CA ALA A 269 14.83 -24.03 -22.96
C ALA A 269 14.80 -22.58 -22.45
N ASP A 270 14.62 -22.36 -21.15
CA ASP A 270 14.55 -21.02 -20.55
C ASP A 270 15.91 -20.30 -20.66
N VAL A 271 17.01 -21.05 -20.46
CA VAL A 271 18.39 -20.53 -20.60
C VAL A 271 18.70 -20.17 -22.05
N LEU A 272 18.35 -21.07 -22.99
CA LEU A 272 18.56 -20.84 -24.41
C LEU A 272 17.72 -19.65 -24.92
N GLU A 273 16.48 -19.51 -24.45
CA GLU A 273 15.63 -18.37 -24.78
C GLU A 273 16.24 -17.05 -24.28
N ALA A 274 16.68 -17.01 -23.02
CA ALA A 274 17.31 -15.81 -22.46
C ALA A 274 18.57 -15.41 -23.24
N TYR A 275 19.40 -16.39 -23.61
CA TYR A 275 20.58 -16.17 -24.44
C TYR A 275 20.24 -15.70 -25.86
N ASP A 276 19.28 -16.35 -26.54
CA ASP A 276 18.82 -15.98 -27.88
C ASP A 276 18.32 -14.53 -27.92
N ILE A 277 17.55 -14.11 -26.91
CA ILE A 277 17.08 -12.73 -26.78
C ILE A 277 18.25 -11.75 -26.73
N VAL A 278 19.26 -12.00 -25.89
CA VAL A 278 20.45 -11.13 -25.78
C VAL A 278 21.15 -11.01 -27.12
N MET A 279 21.36 -12.13 -27.81
CA MET A 279 22.09 -12.14 -29.08
C MET A 279 21.30 -11.47 -30.20
N ARG A 280 20.00 -11.73 -30.31
CA ARG A 280 19.12 -11.06 -31.30
C ARG A 280 19.00 -9.56 -31.03
N ALA A 281 18.96 -9.16 -29.77
CA ALA A 281 18.95 -7.76 -29.38
C ALA A 281 20.29 -7.08 -29.76
N GLY A 282 21.42 -7.76 -29.56
CA GLY A 282 22.73 -7.32 -30.02
C GLY A 282 22.77 -7.08 -31.54
N VAL A 283 22.23 -8.01 -32.33
CA VAL A 283 22.11 -7.85 -33.79
C VAL A 283 21.29 -6.61 -34.16
N ARG A 284 20.19 -6.33 -33.44
CA ARG A 284 19.36 -5.14 -33.66
C ARG A 284 20.04 -3.83 -33.24
N LEU A 285 20.89 -3.88 -32.22
CA LEU A 285 21.63 -2.71 -31.73
C LEU A 285 22.77 -2.32 -32.68
N GLY A 286 23.42 -3.30 -33.30
CA GLY A 286 24.50 -3.08 -34.25
C GLY A 286 25.29 -4.36 -34.45
N ASP A 287 24.94 -5.12 -35.51
CA ASP A 287 25.49 -6.44 -35.86
C ASP A 287 27.00 -6.41 -36.18
N SER A 288 27.81 -6.21 -35.14
CA SER A 288 29.26 -6.15 -35.20
C SER A 288 29.86 -7.34 -34.45
N PRO A 289 30.97 -7.92 -34.96
CA PRO A 289 31.67 -8.99 -34.27
C PRO A 289 32.16 -8.56 -32.88
N GLU A 290 32.51 -7.28 -32.69
CA GLU A 290 32.92 -6.72 -31.41
C GLU A 290 31.78 -6.71 -30.38
N LEU A 291 30.58 -6.27 -30.77
CA LEU A 291 29.42 -6.27 -29.87
C LEU A 291 29.03 -7.70 -29.48
N ARG A 292 28.98 -8.63 -30.44
CA ARG A 292 28.68 -10.04 -30.17
C ARG A 292 29.71 -10.66 -29.22
N GLY A 293 31.00 -10.37 -29.42
CA GLY A 293 32.07 -10.80 -28.51
C GLY A 293 31.90 -10.24 -27.10
N ARG A 294 31.55 -8.96 -26.96
CA ARG A 294 31.28 -8.33 -25.65
C ARG A 294 30.09 -8.96 -24.93
N LEU A 295 28.99 -9.25 -25.64
CA LEU A 295 27.81 -9.88 -25.05
C LEU A 295 28.12 -11.30 -24.57
N ARG A 296 28.81 -12.10 -25.39
CA ARG A 296 29.29 -13.44 -24.99
C ARG A 296 30.20 -13.38 -23.77
N ALA A 297 31.13 -12.43 -23.73
CA ALA A 297 32.01 -12.24 -22.58
C ALA A 297 31.24 -11.90 -21.29
N GLU A 298 30.19 -11.09 -21.37
CA GLU A 298 29.36 -10.79 -20.20
C GLU A 298 28.56 -12.02 -19.74
N VAL A 299 28.02 -12.82 -20.67
CA VAL A 299 27.37 -14.09 -20.33
C VAL A 299 28.38 -15.05 -19.68
N LEU A 300 29.61 -15.13 -20.19
CA LEU A 300 30.68 -15.90 -19.57
C LEU A 300 30.95 -15.45 -18.13
N ARG A 301 31.03 -14.13 -17.92
CA ARG A 301 31.24 -13.52 -16.60
C ARG A 301 30.14 -13.89 -15.62
N LEU A 302 28.88 -13.95 -16.05
CA LEU A 302 27.78 -14.41 -15.22
C LEU A 302 27.97 -15.88 -14.79
N CYS A 303 28.43 -16.74 -15.71
CA CYS A 303 28.72 -18.14 -15.44
C CYS A 303 29.97 -18.39 -14.57
N GLU A 304 30.81 -17.38 -14.36
CA GLU A 304 31.96 -17.46 -13.45
C GLU A 304 31.61 -17.12 -12.00
N LEU A 305 30.40 -16.61 -11.75
CA LEU A 305 29.92 -16.31 -10.40
C LEU A 305 29.72 -17.61 -9.60
N PRO A 306 29.98 -17.61 -8.28
CA PRO A 306 29.75 -18.76 -7.42
C PRO A 306 28.25 -18.94 -7.16
N ALA A 307 27.55 -19.50 -8.15
CA ALA A 307 26.10 -19.66 -8.16
C ALA A 307 25.67 -21.12 -8.45
N PRO A 308 24.48 -21.55 -7.98
CA PRO A 308 24.08 -22.96 -8.00
C PRO A 308 24.07 -23.61 -9.38
N SER A 309 23.65 -22.86 -10.40
CA SER A 309 23.44 -23.35 -11.77
C SER A 309 24.53 -22.91 -12.75
N ALA A 310 25.55 -22.20 -12.28
CA ALA A 310 26.58 -21.58 -13.13
C ALA A 310 27.30 -22.59 -14.04
N THR A 311 27.77 -23.71 -13.48
CA THR A 311 28.45 -24.76 -14.24
C THR A 311 27.54 -25.37 -15.30
N TRP A 312 26.28 -25.67 -14.93
CA TRP A 312 25.31 -26.26 -15.83
C TRP A 312 24.95 -25.31 -16.99
N VAL A 313 24.71 -24.03 -16.71
CA VAL A 313 24.44 -23.01 -17.74
C VAL A 313 25.64 -22.85 -18.68
N ARG A 314 26.86 -22.83 -18.14
CA ARG A 314 28.09 -22.74 -18.94
C ARG A 314 28.25 -23.92 -19.89
N GLU A 315 28.01 -25.14 -19.40
CA GLU A 315 28.07 -26.36 -20.22
C GLU A 315 26.99 -26.37 -21.30
N LEU A 316 25.78 -25.90 -20.97
CA LEU A 316 24.68 -25.81 -21.92
C LEU A 316 24.98 -24.82 -23.06
N LEU A 317 25.63 -23.70 -22.76
CA LEU A 317 25.97 -22.65 -23.73
C LEU A 317 27.36 -22.81 -24.36
N ALA A 318 28.07 -23.91 -24.11
CA ALA A 318 29.48 -24.07 -24.51
C ALA A 318 29.74 -23.98 -26.02
N ASN A 319 28.74 -24.32 -26.86
CA ASN A 319 28.86 -24.21 -28.33
C ASN A 319 28.56 -22.78 -28.84
N GLU A 320 27.96 -21.94 -28.01
CA GLU A 320 27.47 -20.62 -28.37
C GLU A 320 28.40 -19.49 -27.92
N LEU A 321 29.19 -19.74 -26.87
CA LEU A 321 30.13 -18.83 -26.19
C LEU A 321 31.54 -18.91 -26.79
#